data_AF-A0A6F8TWA5-F1
#
_entry.id   AF-A0A6F8TWA5-F1
#
_cell.length_a   1.000
_cell.length_b   1.000
_cell.length_c   1.000
_cell.angle_alpha   90.00
_cell.angle_beta   90.00
_cell.angle_gamma   90.00
#
_symmetry.space_group_name_H-M   'P 1'
#
loop_
_entity.id
_entity.type
_entity.pdbx_description
1 polymer ?
#
loop_
_entity_poly.entity_id
_entity_poly.type
_entity_poly.pdbx_seq_one_letter_code
_entity_poly.pdbx_strand_id
1 'polypeptide(L)' 'MGVKKEETVVIGDQLLTDVLGGNRSGFHTILVVPVAQSDGFVTKFNRRVERRIMKFFKRKGMLEWEDKK' A
#
# COMPACT_ATOMS: atom_id res chain seq x y z
N MET A 1 -2.30 -2.42 -24.48
CA MET A 1 -0.92 -1.94 -24.24
C MET A 1 0.16 -2.90 -24.75
N GLY A 2 -0.12 -4.16 -25.10
CA GLY A 2 0.87 -5.03 -25.77
C GLY A 2 2.10 -5.42 -24.92
N VAL A 3 2.18 -4.97 -23.67
CA VAL A 3 3.23 -5.27 -22.70
C VAL A 3 2.92 -6.55 -21.94
N LYS A 4 3.96 -7.24 -21.48
CA LYS A 4 3.81 -8.45 -20.68
C LYS A 4 3.51 -8.10 -19.23
N LYS A 5 2.94 -9.06 -18.49
CA LYS A 5 2.63 -8.89 -17.07
C LYS A 5 3.87 -8.62 -16.24
N GLU A 6 4.98 -9.26 -16.59
CA GLU A 6 6.26 -9.14 -15.89
C GLU A 6 6.89 -7.76 -16.06
N GLU A 7 6.48 -7.02 -17.09
CA GLU A 7 6.93 -5.66 -17.40
C GLU A 7 5.99 -4.60 -16.79
N THR A 8 4.96 -5.04 -16.04
CA THR A 8 3.90 -4.18 -15.51
C THR A 8 3.81 -4.29 -13.99
N VAL A 9 3.75 -3.15 -13.32
CA VAL A 9 3.55 -3.04 -11.87
C VAL A 9 2.34 -2.15 -11.58
N VAL A 10 1.56 -2.51 -10.56
CA VAL A 10 0.44 -1.71 -10.05
C VAL A 10 0.92 -0.95 -8.82
N ILE A 11 0.78 0.37 -8.82
CA ILE A 11 1.18 1.23 -7.70
C ILE A 11 -0.04 2.00 -7.22
N GLY A 12 -0.35 1.92 -5.92
CA GLY A 12 -1.50 2.62 -5.35
C GLY A 12 -1.49 2.63 -3.83
N ASP A 13 -2.37 3.45 -3.24
CA ASP A 13 -2.53 3.63 -1.79
C ASP A 13 -3.73 2.83 -1.25
N GLN A 14 -4.59 2.30 -2.14
CA GLN A 14 -5.75 1.51 -1.75
C GLN A 14 -5.44 0.00 -1.75
N LEU A 15 -5.41 -0.58 -0.55
CA LEU A 15 -5.15 -2.01 -0.35
C LEU A 15 -6.16 -2.94 -1.05
N LEU A 16 -7.44 -2.57 -1.08
CA LEU A 16 -8.49 -3.43 -1.64
C LEU A 16 -8.64 -3.30 -3.16
N THR A 17 -8.24 -2.17 -3.72
CA THR A 17 -8.44 -1.85 -5.13
C THR A 17 -7.14 -2.12 -5.88
N ASP A 18 -6.08 -1.41 -5.52
CA ASP A 18 -4.82 -1.42 -6.26
C ASP A 18 -4.01 -2.68 -5.92
N VAL A 19 -3.84 -2.96 -4.62
CA VAL A 19 -3.00 -4.08 -4.17
C VAL A 19 -3.73 -5.42 -4.35
N LEU A 20 -4.96 -5.54 -3.86
CA LEU A 20 -5.70 -6.80 -3.99
C LEU A 20 -6.10 -7.07 -5.45
N GLY A 21 -6.53 -6.04 -6.19
CA GLY A 21 -6.88 -6.16 -7.61
C GLY A 21 -5.67 -6.52 -8.48
N GLY A 22 -4.52 -5.87 -8.24
CA GLY A 22 -3.27 -6.20 -8.91
C GLY A 22 -2.77 -7.61 -8.59
N ASN A 23 -2.75 -8.01 -7.31
CA ASN A 23 -2.32 -9.36 -6.91
C ASN A 23 -3.24 -10.45 -7.46
N ARG A 24 -4.57 -10.25 -7.42
CA ARG A 24 -5.54 -11.20 -7.98
C ARG A 24 -5.41 -11.33 -9.50
N SER A 25 -4.95 -10.27 -10.16
CA SER A 25 -4.65 -10.27 -11.59
C SER A 25 -3.23 -10.77 -11.90
N GLY A 26 -2.43 -11.12 -10.88
CA GLY A 26 -1.07 -11.63 -11.04
C GLY A 26 -0.03 -10.57 -11.38
N PHE A 27 -0.30 -9.29 -11.09
CA PHE A 27 0.68 -8.21 -11.24
C PHE A 27 1.49 -8.04 -9.95
N HIS A 28 2.73 -7.56 -10.09
CA HIS A 28 3.47 -7.05 -8.96
C HIS A 28 2.79 -5.77 -8.46
N THR A 29 2.57 -5.64 -7.15
CA THR A 29 1.87 -4.49 -6.57
C THR A 29 2.72 -3.78 -5.52
N ILE A 30 2.87 -2.47 -5.64
CA ILE A 30 3.58 -1.62 -4.68
C ILE A 30 2.54 -0.75 -3.96
N LEU A 31 2.45 -0.94 -2.65
CA LEU A 31 1.60 -0.14 -1.79
C LEU A 31 2.39 1.08 -1.32
N VAL A 32 1.94 2.29 -1.69
CA VAL A 32 2.54 3.54 -1.22
C VAL A 32 1.82 4.04 0.03
N VAL A 33 2.55 4.77 0.88
CA VAL A 33 1.96 5.43 2.05
C VAL A 33 1.26 6.71 1.58
N PRO A 34 -0.06 6.87 1.81
CA PRO A 34 -0.77 8.07 1.40
C PRO A 34 -0.26 9.30 2.17
N VAL A 35 0.14 10.35 1.43
CA VAL A 35 0.77 11.56 2.00
C VAL A 35 -0.26 12.63 2.39
N ALA A 36 -1.45 12.61 1.80
CA ALA A 36 -2.46 13.66 2.00
C ALA A 36 -3.64 13.18 2.87
N GLN A 37 -4.06 14.03 3.81
CA GLN A 37 -5.31 13.90 4.54
C GLN A 37 -6.46 14.40 3.67
N SER A 38 -7.36 13.51 3.25
CA SER A 38 -8.70 13.93 2.85
C SER A 38 -9.58 14.04 4.09
N ASP A 39 -10.30 15.15 4.22
CA ASP A 39 -11.25 15.39 5.32
C ASP A 39 -12.48 14.49 5.13
N GLY A 40 -12.66 13.53 6.04
CA GLY A 40 -13.85 12.67 6.06
C GLY A 40 -13.63 11.31 6.73
N PHE A 41 -14.64 10.44 6.68
CA PHE A 41 -14.60 9.07 7.24
C PHE A 41 -13.37 8.26 6.78
N VAL A 42 -12.83 8.61 5.62
CA VAL A 42 -11.61 8.06 4.99
C VAL A 42 -10.37 8.27 5.87
N THR A 43 -10.25 9.37 6.62
CA THR A 43 -9.07 9.64 7.48
C THR A 43 -8.93 8.61 8.62
N LYS A 44 -10.05 8.16 9.21
CA LYS A 44 -10.04 7.13 10.27
C LYS A 44 -9.65 5.76 9.71
N PHE A 45 -10.07 5.46 8.48
CA PHE A 45 -9.70 4.25 7.79
C PHE A 45 -8.19 4.26 7.47
N ASN A 46 -7.66 5.35 6.90
CA ASN A 46 -6.22 5.50 6.63
C ASN A 46 -5.37 5.28 7.87
N ARG A 47 -5.68 5.93 9.01
CA ARG A 47 -4.91 5.70 10.25
C ARG A 47 -4.96 4.26 10.74
N ARG A 48 -6.09 3.56 10.58
CA ARG A 48 -6.22 2.15 11.01
C ARG A 48 -5.43 1.22 10.09
N VAL A 49 -5.49 1.49 8.78
CA VAL A 49 -4.76 0.75 7.76
C VAL A 49 -3.26 0.97 7.91
N GLU A 50 -2.81 2.21 8.02
CA GLU A 50 -1.43 2.62 8.26
C GLU A 50 -0.86 1.92 9.51
N ARG A 51 -1.55 1.97 10.66
CA ARG A 51 -1.13 1.22 11.86
C ARG A 51 -1.03 -0.29 11.62
N ARG A 52 -1.93 -0.87 10.82
CA ARG A 52 -1.95 -2.31 10.56
C ARG A 52 -0.81 -2.73 9.64
N ILE A 53 -0.54 -1.93 8.60
CA ILE A 53 0.59 -2.07 7.67
C ILE A 53 1.90 -1.92 8.43
N MET A 54 2.05 -0.85 9.21
CA MET A 54 3.24 -0.63 10.03
C MET A 54 3.45 -1.78 11.02
N LYS A 55 2.40 -2.24 11.71
CA LYS A 55 2.50 -3.42 12.60
C LYS A 55 2.82 -4.71 11.84
N PHE A 56 2.40 -4.85 10.59
CA PHE A 56 2.72 -6.01 9.76
C PHE A 56 4.19 -5.98 9.32
N PHE A 57 4.66 -4.86 8.77
CA PHE A 57 6.06 -4.70 8.37
C PHE A 57 7.03 -4.72 9.56
N LYS A 58 6.65 -4.14 10.71
CA LYS A 58 7.42 -4.24 11.96
C LYS A 58 7.62 -5.70 12.38
N ARG A 59 6.56 -6.52 12.30
CA ARG A 59 6.64 -7.95 12.63
C ARG A 59 7.45 -8.75 11.63
N LYS A 60 7.53 -8.32 10.38
CA LYS A 60 8.38 -8.94 9.35
C LYS A 60 9.82 -8.40 9.33
N GLY A 61 10.17 -7.42 10.17
CA GLY A 61 11.49 -6.78 10.14
C GLY A 61 11.74 -5.95 8.88
N MET A 62 10.69 -5.53 8.18
CA MET A 62 10.77 -4.83 6.88
C MET A 62 10.61 -3.31 7.01
N LEU A 63 10.67 -2.77 8.24
CA LEU A 63 10.69 -1.34 8.49
C LEU A 63 12.12 -0.94 8.85
N GLU A 64 12.84 -0.35 7.90
CA GLU A 64 14.16 0.26 8.13
C GLU A 64 14.05 1.72 8.60
N TRP A 65 12.90 2.35 8.39
CA TRP A 65 12.69 3.75 8.71
C TRP A 65 11.64 3.87 9.82
N GLU A 66 12.10 3.81 11.07
CA GLU A 66 11.41 4.52 12.14
C GLU A 66 11.83 5.99 11.99
N ASP A 67 10.88 6.81 11.54
CA ASP A 67 11.02 8.24 11.36
C ASP A 67 11.71 8.86 12.58
N LYS A 68 12.83 9.54 12.33
CA LYS A 68 13.54 10.34 13.33
C LYS A 68 12.53 11.35 13.88
N LYS A 69 12.22 11.18 15.15
CA LYS A 69 11.41 12.13 15.92
C LYS A 69 12.09 13.49 16.01
#